data_AF-A0A528WUK8-F1
#
_entry.id   AF-A0A528WUK8-F1
#
_cell.length_a   1.000
_cell.length_b   1.000
_cell.length_c   1.000
_cell.angle_alpha   90.00
_cell.angle_beta   90.00
_cell.angle_gamma   90.00
#
_symmetry.space_group_name_H-M   'P 1'
#
loop_
_entity.id
_entity.type
_entity.pdbx_description
1 polymer ?
#
loop_
_entity_poly.entity_id
_entity_poly.type
_entity_poly.pdbx_seq_one_letter_code
_entity_poly.pdbx_strand_id
1 'polypeptide(L)'
;ERATELVAFQDKGEAVIATLSRNGKTETVSAAYLAGCDGARSAVRHGLNIGFPGGTYEQSFYVADVKGSGEITRNGMDTTISTYGFAIVMPVRQSGSVRLIGIVPKAHEADETITFEAIRADIERDTGVKVDEVNWFSTYRVHHRVAERFRVGRVFLAGDAGHIHSPAGGQGMNTGMGDAVNLAWKLAAVVQGRADQRLLDSYEPERIAFARKLIESTDTAFRFITSRSRLVGLFRRYLMPKIMNIALHTSFGSRAFFGVISQAAIQYRAGPISSGMAGKVSGGDRLPYVVGAKGDNFEPLRSLDWQVHVYGEVNCDFRAMLAPGGIPIHAFAWTDAAGKAGLQRDAAYLVRPDGHVALASPVQEAASFQRYLAGLAIRPRLAERAPYRVPGTMHSLA
;
A
#
# COMPACT_ATOMS: atom_id res chain seq x y z
N GLU A 1 9.64 1.25 23.57
CA GLU A 1 9.91 -0.02 22.87
C GLU A 1 9.45 -1.19 23.74
N ARG A 2 9.07 -2.33 23.16
CA ARG A 2 8.78 -3.55 23.93
C ARG A 2 10.08 -4.35 24.09
N ALA A 3 10.32 -4.94 25.26
CA ALA A 3 11.56 -5.62 25.63
C ALA A 3 11.65 -7.09 25.15
N THR A 4 11.22 -7.38 23.91
CA THR A 4 11.29 -8.73 23.32
C THR A 4 11.90 -8.65 21.93
N GLU A 5 12.97 -9.38 21.70
CA GLU A 5 13.74 -9.41 20.45
C GLU A 5 13.74 -10.82 19.86
N LEU A 6 13.59 -10.94 18.54
CA LEU A 6 13.81 -12.20 17.83
C LEU A 6 15.30 -12.37 17.58
N VAL A 7 15.90 -13.40 18.18
CA VAL A 7 17.34 -13.69 18.07
C VAL A 7 17.62 -14.62 16.90
N ALA A 8 16.81 -15.67 16.75
CA ALA A 8 16.97 -16.67 15.71
C ALA A 8 15.63 -17.34 15.42
N PHE A 9 15.51 -17.98 14.26
CA PHE A 9 14.38 -18.86 13.97
C PHE A 9 14.81 -19.98 13.02
N GLN A 10 14.04 -21.05 13.00
CA GLN A 10 14.23 -22.14 12.06
C GLN A 10 12.87 -22.64 11.57
N ASP A 11 12.68 -22.69 10.25
CA ASP A 11 11.55 -23.39 9.64
C ASP A 11 11.81 -24.91 9.66
N LYS A 12 10.92 -25.66 10.30
CA LYS A 12 10.96 -27.13 10.42
C LYS A 12 9.99 -27.82 9.45
N GLY A 13 9.40 -27.09 8.51
CA GLY A 13 8.47 -27.64 7.52
C GLY A 13 7.02 -27.77 8.02
N GLU A 14 6.83 -28.03 9.32
CA GLU A 14 5.50 -28.02 9.96
C GLU A 14 5.27 -26.82 10.89
N ALA A 15 6.35 -26.26 11.43
CA ALA A 15 6.33 -25.10 12.32
C ALA A 15 7.63 -24.30 12.17
N VAL A 16 7.57 -23.03 12.56
CA VAL A 16 8.73 -22.17 12.76
C VAL A 16 9.04 -22.13 14.25
N ILE A 17 10.26 -22.53 14.60
CA ILE A 17 10.78 -22.45 15.96
C ILE A 17 11.55 -21.15 16.10
N ALA A 18 11.01 -20.19 16.84
CA ALA A 18 11.61 -18.88 17.07
C ALA A 18 12.26 -18.82 18.46
N THR A 19 13.45 -18.24 18.53
CA THR A 19 14.18 -17.98 19.76
C THR A 19 14.08 -16.50 20.07
N LEU A 20 13.45 -16.16 21.19
CA LEU A 20 13.20 -14.80 21.63
C LEU A 20 14.11 -14.47 22.82
N SER A 21 14.62 -13.23 22.88
CA SER A 21 15.28 -12.67 24.06
C SER A 21 14.31 -11.70 24.72
N ARG A 22 14.02 -11.92 26.01
CA ARG A 22 13.18 -11.06 26.83
C ARG A 22 13.87 -10.76 28.14
N ASN A 23 14.23 -9.49 28.36
CA ASN A 23 14.97 -9.05 29.55
C ASN A 23 16.25 -9.88 29.82
N GLY A 24 16.99 -10.22 28.76
CA GLY A 24 18.21 -11.03 28.85
C GLY A 24 18.00 -12.52 29.07
N LYS A 25 16.75 -13.01 29.13
CA LYS A 25 16.42 -14.44 29.17
C LYS A 25 15.96 -14.90 27.79
N THR A 26 16.44 -16.07 27.38
CA THR A 26 16.04 -16.70 26.13
C THR A 26 14.84 -17.61 26.33
N GLU A 27 13.85 -17.51 25.45
CA GLU A 27 12.71 -18.42 25.37
C GLU A 27 12.51 -18.92 23.94
N THR A 28 11.93 -20.11 23.78
CA THR A 28 11.62 -20.70 22.48
C THR A 28 10.11 -20.76 22.27
N VAL A 29 9.66 -20.31 21.11
CA VAL A 29 8.25 -20.31 20.70
C VAL A 29 8.11 -21.14 19.43
N SER A 30 7.12 -22.04 19.41
CA SER A 30 6.68 -22.73 18.21
C SER A 30 5.48 -22.01 17.61
N ALA A 31 5.55 -21.66 16.33
CA ALA A 31 4.47 -21.00 15.59
C ALA A 31 4.25 -21.69 14.23
N ALA A 32 3.01 -21.67 13.72
CA ALA A 32 2.73 -22.24 12.40
C ALA A 32 3.40 -21.45 11.26
N TYR A 33 3.57 -20.14 11.44
CA TYR A 33 4.16 -19.20 10.49
C TYR A 33 4.87 -18.07 11.22
N LEU A 34 5.82 -17.41 10.54
CA LEU A 34 6.53 -16.22 11.02
C LEU A 34 6.43 -15.11 9.96
N ALA A 35 6.09 -13.88 10.37
CA ALA A 35 6.10 -12.72 9.50
C ALA A 35 7.06 -11.65 10.04
N GLY A 36 8.10 -11.34 9.26
CA GLY A 36 9.03 -10.25 9.53
C GLY A 36 8.41 -8.91 9.15
N CYS A 37 7.98 -8.16 10.17
CA CYS A 37 7.52 -6.78 10.08
C CYS A 37 8.46 -5.85 10.89
N ASP A 38 9.75 -6.20 10.92
CA ASP A 38 10.80 -5.72 11.82
C ASP A 38 11.72 -4.67 11.18
N GLY A 39 11.20 -3.96 10.18
CA GLY A 39 11.84 -2.77 9.62
C GLY A 39 13.00 -3.03 8.66
N ALA A 40 13.64 -1.96 8.20
CA ALA A 40 14.68 -2.01 7.17
C ALA A 40 15.89 -2.89 7.54
N ARG A 41 16.19 -3.05 8.84
CA ARG A 41 17.26 -3.91 9.36
C ARG A 41 16.78 -5.30 9.80
N SER A 42 15.68 -5.78 9.21
CA SER A 42 15.00 -7.03 9.53
C SER A 42 15.93 -8.19 9.87
N ALA A 43 15.83 -8.68 11.11
CA ALA A 43 16.46 -9.90 11.58
C ALA A 43 15.87 -11.12 10.86
N VAL A 44 14.57 -11.08 10.51
CA VAL A 44 13.93 -12.15 9.73
C VAL A 44 14.53 -12.27 8.33
N ARG A 45 14.68 -11.15 7.60
CA ARG A 45 15.28 -11.14 6.27
C ARG A 45 16.73 -11.65 6.29
N HIS A 46 17.52 -11.19 7.26
CA HIS A 46 18.90 -11.65 7.42
C HIS A 46 18.97 -13.14 7.81
N GLY A 47 18.10 -13.61 8.71
CA GLY A 47 18.03 -15.03 9.10
C GLY A 47 17.62 -15.96 7.96
N LEU A 48 16.86 -15.46 6.97
CA LEU A 48 16.55 -16.19 5.73
C LEU A 48 17.65 -16.08 4.67
N ASN A 49 18.70 -15.29 4.91
CA ASN A 49 19.73 -14.95 3.92
C ASN A 49 19.14 -14.43 2.59
N ILE A 50 18.11 -13.58 2.67
CA ILE A 50 17.49 -12.97 1.49
C ILE A 50 18.24 -11.69 1.13
N GLY A 51 18.67 -11.60 -0.14
CA GLY A 51 19.29 -10.41 -0.68
C GLY A 51 18.35 -9.20 -0.63
N PHE A 52 18.93 -8.01 -0.44
CA PHE A 52 18.18 -6.76 -0.43
C PHE A 52 18.75 -5.78 -1.48
N PRO A 53 18.66 -6.14 -2.77
CA PRO A 53 19.21 -5.33 -3.86
C PRO A 53 18.47 -4.00 -4.00
N GLY A 54 19.20 -3.04 -4.58
CA GLY A 54 18.74 -1.69 -4.81
C GLY A 54 19.87 -0.68 -4.60
N GLY A 55 19.53 0.59 -4.51
CA GLY A 55 20.48 1.68 -4.45
C GLY A 55 20.24 2.64 -3.30
N THR A 56 21.18 3.55 -3.15
CA THR A 56 21.07 4.74 -2.33
C THR A 56 21.05 5.92 -3.29
N TYR A 57 20.11 6.84 -3.14
CA TYR A 57 20.15 8.06 -3.92
C TYR A 57 21.42 8.86 -3.57
N GLU A 58 22.05 9.47 -4.57
CA GLU A 58 23.25 10.28 -4.35
C GLU A 58 22.97 11.48 -3.44
N GLN A 59 21.78 12.07 -3.60
CA GLN A 59 21.34 13.24 -2.85
C GLN A 59 21.04 12.90 -1.39
N SER A 60 21.45 13.80 -0.50
CA SER A 60 21.00 13.81 0.88
C SER A 60 19.74 14.66 1.01
N PHE A 61 18.85 14.26 1.91
CA PHE A 61 17.62 14.99 2.22
C PHE A 61 17.73 15.61 3.60
N TYR A 62 17.00 16.70 3.82
CA TYR A 62 16.79 17.25 5.13
C TYR A 62 15.31 17.20 5.50
N VAL A 63 15.06 17.15 6.80
CA VAL A 63 13.77 17.43 7.40
C VAL A 63 13.98 18.37 8.59
N ALA A 64 13.12 19.39 8.69
CA ALA A 64 13.13 20.35 9.77
C ALA A 64 11.71 20.57 10.29
N ASP A 65 11.52 20.60 11.60
CA ASP A 65 10.30 21.12 12.23
C ASP A 65 10.64 22.49 12.82
N VAL A 66 9.97 23.52 12.33
CA VAL A 66 10.30 24.91 12.65
C VAL A 66 9.07 25.69 13.09
N LYS A 67 9.27 26.81 13.78
CA LYS A 67 8.30 27.91 13.81
C LYS A 67 8.77 28.98 12.84
N GLY A 68 7.84 29.52 12.08
CA GLY A 68 8.16 30.47 11.05
C GLY A 68 6.92 31.04 10.38
N SER A 69 7.15 31.99 9.49
CA SER A 69 6.11 32.70 8.74
C SER A 69 6.40 32.66 7.24
N GLY A 70 5.34 32.61 6.44
CA GLY A 70 5.40 32.55 4.99
C GLY A 70 4.02 32.37 4.39
N GLU A 71 3.90 32.55 3.08
CA GLU A 71 2.67 32.25 2.34
C GLU A 71 2.55 30.73 2.16
N ILE A 72 2.02 30.05 3.19
CA ILE A 72 1.87 28.59 3.22
C ILE A 72 0.41 28.16 3.23
N THR A 73 0.10 27.06 2.54
CA THR A 73 -1.24 26.47 2.48
C THR A 73 -1.56 25.76 3.81
N ARG A 74 -2.35 26.43 4.67
CA ARG A 74 -2.71 25.94 6.03
C ARG A 74 -3.36 24.54 6.06
N ASN A 75 -4.12 24.19 5.02
CA ASN A 75 -4.87 22.93 4.93
C ASN A 75 -4.35 22.02 3.81
N GLY A 76 -3.06 22.10 3.50
CA GLY A 76 -2.47 21.34 2.41
C GLY A 76 -0.98 21.15 2.58
N MET A 77 -0.33 20.96 1.44
CA MET A 77 1.09 20.76 1.31
C MET A 77 1.56 21.61 0.14
N ASP A 78 2.52 22.49 0.36
CA ASP A 78 3.14 23.24 -0.73
C ASP A 78 4.36 22.46 -1.22
N THR A 79 4.54 22.42 -2.53
CA THR A 79 5.67 21.73 -3.16
C THR A 79 6.35 22.67 -4.13
N THR A 80 7.62 22.94 -3.88
CA THR A 80 8.47 23.72 -4.77
C THR A 80 9.31 22.76 -5.60
N ILE A 81 9.20 22.87 -6.93
CA ILE A 81 10.09 22.21 -7.88
C ILE A 81 10.83 23.31 -8.64
N SER A 82 12.09 23.54 -8.30
CA SER A 82 12.89 24.63 -8.85
C SER A 82 14.19 24.12 -9.49
N THR A 83 14.92 25.05 -10.12
CA THR A 83 16.29 24.80 -10.61
C THR A 83 17.24 24.38 -9.49
N TYR A 84 16.97 24.82 -8.24
CA TYR A 84 17.83 24.61 -7.08
C TYR A 84 17.48 23.34 -6.30
N GLY A 85 16.25 22.81 -6.43
CA GLY A 85 15.90 21.54 -5.81
C GLY A 85 14.41 21.26 -5.73
N PHE A 86 14.08 20.35 -4.81
CA PHE A 86 12.74 19.96 -4.42
C PHE A 86 12.56 20.30 -2.95
N ALA A 87 11.45 20.98 -2.61
CA ALA A 87 11.09 21.26 -1.24
C ALA A 87 9.59 21.02 -1.00
N ILE A 88 9.24 20.54 0.18
CA ILE A 88 7.88 20.34 0.66
C ILE A 88 7.70 21.16 1.94
N VAL A 89 6.57 21.85 2.05
CA VAL A 89 6.15 22.57 3.24
C VAL A 89 4.81 22.02 3.72
N MET A 90 4.76 21.60 4.99
CA MET A 90 3.56 21.03 5.61
C MET A 90 3.30 21.63 6.98
N PRO A 91 2.17 22.33 7.20
CA PRO A 91 1.78 22.75 8.54
C PRO A 91 1.43 21.54 9.42
N VAL A 92 2.06 21.43 10.59
CA VAL A 92 1.77 20.40 11.59
C VAL A 92 0.66 20.92 12.51
N ARG A 93 -0.58 20.50 12.23
CA ARG A 93 -1.78 21.02 12.90
C ARG A 93 -1.77 20.94 14.42
N GLN A 94 -1.15 19.89 14.98
CA GLN A 94 -1.19 19.62 16.43
C GLN A 94 -0.24 20.52 17.23
N SER A 95 0.91 20.89 16.65
CA SER A 95 1.94 21.68 17.32
C SER A 95 2.00 23.14 16.86
N GLY A 96 1.36 23.48 15.74
CA GLY A 96 1.49 24.79 15.09
C GLY A 96 2.85 25.03 14.42
N SER A 97 3.73 24.02 14.39
CA SER A 97 5.00 24.06 13.68
C SER A 97 4.82 23.82 12.18
N VAL A 98 5.81 24.18 11.38
CA VAL A 98 5.87 23.91 9.95
C VAL A 98 6.95 22.87 9.71
N ARG A 99 6.62 21.79 9.01
CA ARG A 99 7.58 20.77 8.57
C ARG A 99 8.10 21.12 7.19
N LEU A 100 9.41 21.22 7.08
CA LEU A 100 10.14 21.48 5.85
C LEU A 100 10.90 20.21 5.46
N ILE A 101 10.75 19.75 4.22
CA ILE A 101 11.52 18.62 3.68
C ILE A 101 12.14 19.09 2.37
N GLY A 102 13.40 18.76 2.12
CA GLY A 102 14.01 19.08 0.84
C GLY A 102 15.32 18.36 0.61
N ILE A 103 15.99 18.74 -0.47
CA ILE A 103 17.30 18.20 -0.84
C ILE A 103 18.39 19.09 -0.25
N VAL A 104 19.38 18.48 0.38
CA VAL A 104 20.59 19.17 0.83
C VAL A 104 21.31 19.83 -0.36
N PRO A 105 21.69 21.11 -0.28
CA PRO A 105 22.45 21.77 -1.33
C PRO A 105 23.75 21.04 -1.65
N LYS A 106 24.12 20.98 -2.94
CA LYS A 106 25.32 20.25 -3.41
C LYS A 106 26.60 20.61 -2.66
N ALA A 107 26.73 21.88 -2.28
CA ALA A 107 27.91 22.39 -1.56
C ALA A 107 28.12 21.69 -0.20
N HIS A 108 27.07 21.15 0.40
CA HIS A 108 27.07 20.53 1.73
C HIS A 108 26.90 19.00 1.70
N GLU A 109 26.79 18.38 0.53
CA GLU A 109 26.55 16.92 0.43
C GLU A 109 27.74 16.06 0.89
N ALA A 110 28.95 16.63 0.86
CA ALA A 110 30.18 15.99 1.30
C ALA A 110 30.46 16.22 2.80
N ASP A 111 29.70 17.11 3.46
CA ASP A 111 29.90 17.41 4.87
C ASP A 111 29.44 16.21 5.71
N GLU A 112 30.26 15.79 6.68
CA GLU A 112 29.93 14.68 7.58
C GLU A 112 28.74 15.04 8.49
N THR A 113 28.67 16.31 8.89
CA THR A 113 27.60 16.86 9.73
C THR A 113 27.09 18.14 9.12
N ILE A 114 25.80 18.17 8.79
CA ILE A 114 25.13 19.34 8.24
C ILE A 114 24.30 19.94 9.36
N THR A 115 24.45 21.24 9.61
CA THR A 115 23.60 21.97 10.57
C THR A 115 22.51 22.72 9.82
N PHE A 116 21.41 23.01 10.50
CA PHE A 116 20.35 23.83 9.91
C PHE A 116 20.89 25.19 9.45
N GLU A 117 21.71 25.85 10.27
CA GLU A 117 22.27 27.17 9.98
C GLU A 117 23.11 27.20 8.71
N ALA A 118 23.87 26.13 8.43
CA ALA A 118 24.68 26.03 7.21
C ALA A 118 23.84 26.08 5.93
N ILE A 119 22.59 25.59 5.97
CA ILE A 119 21.70 25.49 4.80
C ILE A 119 20.43 26.34 4.96
N ARG A 120 20.32 27.17 6.00
CA ARG A 120 19.13 27.98 6.32
C ARG A 120 18.70 28.82 5.12
N ALA A 121 19.64 29.54 4.52
CA ALA A 121 19.34 30.42 3.39
C ALA A 121 18.76 29.66 2.18
N ASP A 122 19.22 28.43 1.94
CA ASP A 122 18.66 27.56 0.89
C ASP A 122 17.26 27.08 1.25
N ILE A 123 17.06 26.64 2.50
CA ILE A 123 15.77 26.19 3.01
C ILE A 123 14.72 27.31 2.89
N GLU A 124 15.02 28.50 3.41
CA GLU A 124 14.07 29.62 3.41
C GLU A 124 13.76 30.10 1.99
N ARG A 125 14.76 30.12 1.10
CA ARG A 125 14.57 30.42 -0.33
C ARG A 125 13.66 29.41 -1.02
N ASP A 126 13.90 28.12 -0.82
CA ASP A 126 13.21 27.07 -1.57
C ASP A 126 11.81 26.77 -1.00
N THR A 127 11.59 27.03 0.28
CA THR A 127 10.30 26.85 0.96
C THR A 127 9.45 28.12 1.02
N GLY A 128 10.06 29.31 0.91
CA GLY A 128 9.37 30.57 1.16
C GLY A 128 8.99 30.81 2.62
N VAL A 129 9.50 29.98 3.54
CA VAL A 129 9.25 30.08 4.98
C VAL A 129 10.43 30.75 5.64
N LYS A 130 10.21 31.91 6.25
CA LYS A 130 11.18 32.54 7.16
C LYS A 130 11.13 31.81 8.50
N VAL A 131 12.28 31.31 8.97
CA VAL A 131 12.35 30.46 10.16
C VAL A 131 12.77 31.28 11.38
N ASP A 132 11.86 31.38 12.36
CA ASP A 132 12.10 32.08 13.62
C ASP A 132 12.74 31.15 14.67
N GLU A 133 12.35 29.87 14.69
CA GLU A 133 12.83 28.87 15.65
C GLU A 133 12.94 27.48 15.00
N VAL A 134 14.01 26.74 15.30
CA VAL A 134 14.20 25.36 14.86
C VAL A 134 13.94 24.42 16.02
N ASN A 135 12.86 23.64 15.97
CA ASN A 135 12.54 22.67 17.01
C ASN A 135 13.30 21.35 16.81
N TRP A 136 13.47 20.94 15.55
CA TRP A 136 14.15 19.71 15.19
C TRP A 136 14.71 19.80 13.77
N PHE A 137 15.88 19.21 13.55
CA PHE A 137 16.52 19.11 12.23
C PHE A 137 17.28 17.79 12.11
N SER A 138 17.16 17.14 10.96
CA SER A 138 17.94 15.95 10.64
C SER A 138 18.18 15.85 9.14
N THR A 139 19.33 15.33 8.75
CA THR A 139 19.58 14.88 7.39
C THR A 139 19.50 13.36 7.29
N TYR A 140 19.15 12.85 6.12
CA TYR A 140 19.05 11.42 5.87
C TYR A 140 19.31 11.11 4.40
N ARG A 141 19.83 9.91 4.15
CA ARG A 141 19.93 9.36 2.79
C ARG A 141 18.74 8.47 2.53
N VAL A 142 18.20 8.60 1.32
CA VAL A 142 17.08 7.78 0.89
C VAL A 142 17.62 6.53 0.22
N HIS A 143 17.13 5.38 0.65
CA HIS A 143 17.43 4.10 0.05
C HIS A 143 16.19 3.59 -0.69
N HIS A 144 16.42 2.91 -1.82
CA HIS A 144 15.40 2.15 -2.51
C HIS A 144 15.88 0.71 -2.62
N ARG A 145 15.22 -0.21 -1.94
CA ARG A 145 15.60 -1.63 -1.96
C ARG A 145 14.37 -2.50 -1.86
N VAL A 146 14.40 -3.66 -2.52
CA VAL A 146 13.34 -4.66 -2.47
C VAL A 146 14.01 -6.01 -2.22
N ALA A 147 13.46 -6.77 -1.27
CA ALA A 147 13.93 -8.11 -0.97
C ALA A 147 13.70 -9.01 -2.18
N GLU A 148 14.66 -9.89 -2.48
CA GLU A 148 14.56 -10.79 -3.64
C GLU A 148 13.36 -11.72 -3.55
N ARG A 149 12.98 -12.08 -2.32
CA ARG A 149 11.82 -12.89 -1.98
C ARG A 149 11.08 -12.27 -0.81
N PHE A 150 9.76 -12.40 -0.83
CA PHE A 150 8.86 -12.02 0.26
C PHE A 150 8.41 -13.25 1.07
N ARG A 151 8.72 -14.47 0.60
CA ARG A 151 8.43 -15.71 1.31
C ARG A 151 9.52 -16.76 1.11
N VAL A 152 9.85 -17.48 2.19
CA VAL A 152 10.59 -18.74 2.16
C VAL A 152 9.90 -19.72 3.11
N GLY A 153 9.34 -20.81 2.58
CA GLY A 153 8.60 -21.80 3.37
C GLY A 153 7.45 -21.16 4.16
N ARG A 154 7.53 -21.20 5.48
CA ARG A 154 6.56 -20.65 6.43
C ARG A 154 6.89 -19.25 6.94
N VAL A 155 7.93 -18.62 6.39
CA VAL A 155 8.42 -17.31 6.81
C VAL A 155 8.17 -16.26 5.72
N PHE A 156 7.61 -15.12 6.11
CA PHE A 156 7.18 -14.03 5.23
C PHE A 156 7.86 -12.70 5.61
N LEU A 157 7.98 -11.78 4.67
CA LEU A 157 8.41 -10.39 4.90
C LEU A 157 7.28 -9.43 4.50
N ALA A 158 7.04 -8.39 5.29
CA ALA A 158 6.06 -7.34 4.99
C ALA A 158 6.57 -5.94 5.41
N GLY A 159 6.15 -4.90 4.68
CA GLY A 159 6.59 -3.53 4.93
C GLY A 159 8.10 -3.36 4.74
N ASP A 160 8.71 -2.52 5.59
CA ASP A 160 10.12 -2.13 5.50
C ASP A 160 11.11 -3.32 5.58
N ALA A 161 10.69 -4.46 6.11
CA ALA A 161 11.49 -5.69 6.07
C ALA A 161 11.65 -6.23 4.64
N GLY A 162 10.61 -6.10 3.81
CA GLY A 162 10.57 -6.55 2.42
C GLY A 162 10.92 -5.46 1.40
N HIS A 163 10.67 -4.18 1.68
CA HIS A 163 11.00 -3.09 0.75
C HIS A 163 11.12 -1.75 1.44
N ILE A 164 12.05 -0.91 0.99
CA ILE A 164 12.19 0.49 1.38
C ILE A 164 12.21 1.34 0.12
N HIS A 165 11.64 2.53 0.19
CA HIS A 165 11.55 3.42 -0.96
C HIS A 165 11.60 4.89 -0.55
N SER A 166 11.66 5.78 -1.55
CA SER A 166 11.73 7.22 -1.30
C SER A 166 10.51 7.75 -0.56
N PRO A 167 10.70 8.63 0.45
CA PRO A 167 9.59 9.28 1.15
C PRO A 167 8.91 10.35 0.30
N ALA A 168 9.45 10.69 -0.88
CA ALA A 168 8.92 11.75 -1.75
C ALA A 168 7.45 11.56 -2.18
N GLY A 169 6.90 10.35 -2.07
CA GLY A 169 5.47 10.06 -2.28
C GLY A 169 4.65 9.80 -1.00
N GLY A 170 5.28 9.68 0.19
CA GLY A 170 4.57 9.33 1.43
C GLY A 170 3.98 7.90 1.44
N GLN A 171 4.51 7.00 0.62
CA GLN A 171 3.89 5.70 0.33
C GLN A 171 4.35 4.53 1.21
N GLY A 172 5.34 4.72 2.10
CA GLY A 172 6.03 3.64 2.82
C GLY A 172 5.10 2.82 3.66
N MET A 173 4.53 3.50 4.65
CA MET A 173 3.54 2.94 5.55
C MET A 173 2.31 2.41 4.80
N ASN A 174 1.84 3.13 3.76
CA ASN A 174 0.71 2.70 2.95
C ASN A 174 0.95 1.35 2.26
N THR A 175 2.13 1.20 1.65
CA THR A 175 2.53 -0.06 1.00
C THR A 175 2.65 -1.19 2.01
N GLY A 176 3.29 -0.94 3.17
CA GLY A 176 3.43 -1.94 4.23
C GLY A 176 2.09 -2.36 4.84
N MET A 177 1.14 -1.44 5.03
CA MET A 177 -0.23 -1.78 5.42
C MET A 177 -0.91 -2.64 4.34
N GLY A 178 -0.71 -2.32 3.06
CA GLY A 178 -1.19 -3.13 1.95
C GLY A 178 -0.64 -4.56 1.96
N ASP A 179 0.64 -4.74 2.28
CA ASP A 179 1.26 -6.06 2.44
C ASP A 179 0.61 -6.84 3.58
N ALA A 180 0.48 -6.19 4.75
CA ALA A 180 -0.11 -6.79 5.93
C ALA A 180 -1.56 -7.23 5.68
N VAL A 181 -2.38 -6.37 5.05
CA VAL A 181 -3.77 -6.72 4.67
C VAL A 181 -3.80 -7.88 3.70
N ASN A 182 -2.96 -7.89 2.67
CA ASN A 182 -2.91 -8.97 1.68
C ASN A 182 -2.47 -10.32 2.30
N LEU A 183 -1.51 -10.31 3.21
CA LEU A 183 -1.01 -11.52 3.88
C LEU A 183 -1.97 -12.04 4.96
N ALA A 184 -2.55 -11.15 5.77
CA ALA A 184 -3.29 -11.52 6.97
C ALA A 184 -4.49 -12.42 6.68
N TRP A 185 -5.30 -12.11 5.65
CA TRP A 185 -6.47 -12.93 5.34
C TRP A 185 -6.09 -14.31 4.77
N LYS A 186 -4.99 -14.38 4.02
CA LYS A 186 -4.46 -15.64 3.46
C LYS A 186 -3.94 -16.53 4.58
N LEU A 187 -3.13 -15.98 5.49
CA LEU A 187 -2.66 -16.69 6.69
C LEU A 187 -3.82 -17.16 7.54
N ALA A 188 -4.79 -16.28 7.84
CA ALA A 188 -5.95 -16.64 8.63
C ALA A 188 -6.75 -17.79 7.99
N ALA A 189 -6.99 -17.74 6.68
CA ALA A 189 -7.71 -18.79 5.97
C ALA A 189 -6.98 -20.14 6.03
N VAL A 190 -5.67 -20.17 5.82
CA VAL A 190 -4.88 -21.40 5.86
C VAL A 190 -4.76 -21.97 7.28
N VAL A 191 -4.45 -21.12 8.28
CA VAL A 191 -4.35 -21.54 9.69
C VAL A 191 -5.66 -22.11 10.21
N GLN A 192 -6.79 -21.58 9.74
CA GLN A 192 -8.13 -22.05 10.12
C GLN A 192 -8.64 -23.24 9.28
N GLY A 193 -7.82 -23.79 8.37
CA GLY A 193 -8.22 -24.92 7.52
C GLY A 193 -9.33 -24.57 6.51
N ARG A 194 -9.44 -23.29 6.14
CA ARG A 194 -10.45 -22.73 5.23
C ARG A 194 -9.90 -22.41 3.84
N ALA A 195 -8.63 -22.68 3.60
CA ALA A 195 -7.98 -22.57 2.32
C ALA A 195 -6.78 -23.51 2.28
N ASP A 196 -6.40 -23.92 1.07
CA ASP A 196 -5.18 -24.66 0.80
C ASP A 196 -3.94 -23.78 1.04
N GLN A 197 -2.82 -24.36 1.47
CA GLN A 197 -1.56 -23.65 1.67
C GLN A 197 -1.07 -22.92 0.40
N ARG A 198 -1.41 -23.44 -0.79
CA ARG A 198 -1.12 -22.80 -2.09
C ARG A 198 -1.69 -21.39 -2.22
N LEU A 199 -2.72 -21.04 -1.42
CA LEU A 199 -3.20 -19.66 -1.36
C LEU A 199 -2.09 -18.69 -0.93
N LEU A 200 -1.20 -19.10 -0.01
CA LEU A 200 -0.09 -18.27 0.45
C LEU A 200 0.95 -18.03 -0.64
N ASP A 201 1.02 -18.89 -1.67
CA ASP A 201 1.96 -18.73 -2.78
C ASP A 201 1.64 -17.49 -3.62
N SER A 202 0.39 -17.00 -3.52
CA SER A 202 -0.04 -15.76 -4.16
C SER A 202 0.50 -14.48 -3.51
N TYR A 203 1.00 -14.52 -2.27
CA TYR A 203 1.43 -13.32 -1.56
C TYR A 203 2.61 -12.63 -2.26
N GLU A 204 3.69 -13.37 -2.50
CA GLU A 204 4.89 -12.83 -3.13
C GLU A 204 4.63 -12.25 -4.53
N PRO A 205 4.08 -12.98 -5.51
CA PRO A 205 3.89 -12.45 -6.86
C PRO A 205 2.94 -11.24 -6.90
N GLU A 206 1.96 -11.15 -5.99
CA GLU A 206 1.08 -9.99 -5.89
C GLU A 206 1.80 -8.75 -5.34
N ARG A 207 2.61 -8.91 -4.30
CA ARG A 207 3.20 -7.77 -3.56
C ARG A 207 4.59 -7.37 -4.04
N ILE A 208 5.43 -8.34 -4.43
CA ILE A 208 6.77 -8.06 -4.95
C ILE A 208 6.73 -7.36 -6.30
N ALA A 209 5.74 -7.69 -7.16
CA ALA A 209 5.59 -7.08 -8.47
C ALA A 209 5.26 -5.58 -8.34
N PHE A 210 4.42 -5.23 -7.37
CA PHE A 210 4.14 -3.83 -7.04
C PHE A 210 5.41 -3.14 -6.54
N ALA A 211 6.14 -3.75 -5.61
CA ALA A 211 7.34 -3.15 -5.04
C ALA A 211 8.44 -2.92 -6.10
N ARG A 212 8.63 -3.85 -7.04
CA ARG A 212 9.56 -3.71 -8.17
C ARG A 212 9.13 -2.62 -9.15
N LYS A 213 7.85 -2.60 -9.55
CA LYS A 213 7.31 -1.56 -10.43
C LYS A 213 7.37 -0.18 -9.79
N LEU A 214 7.14 -0.11 -8.48
CA LEU A 214 7.29 1.13 -7.70
C LEU A 214 8.75 1.59 -7.75
N ILE A 215 9.74 0.71 -7.57
CA ILE A 215 11.14 1.10 -7.72
C ILE A 215 11.44 1.60 -9.14
N GLU A 216 11.08 0.85 -10.18
CA GLU A 216 11.37 1.26 -11.57
C GLU A 216 10.75 2.62 -11.94
N SER A 217 9.49 2.84 -11.55
CA SER A 217 8.77 4.08 -11.86
C SER A 217 9.18 5.25 -10.96
N THR A 218 9.34 5.01 -9.65
CA THR A 218 9.65 6.06 -8.67
C THR A 218 11.11 6.46 -8.76
N ASP A 219 12.04 5.54 -9.04
CA ASP A 219 13.44 5.91 -9.28
C ASP A 219 13.57 6.79 -10.53
N THR A 220 12.89 6.44 -11.62
CA THR A 220 12.91 7.25 -12.85
C THR A 220 12.30 8.65 -12.62
N ALA A 221 11.12 8.73 -12.00
CA ALA A 221 10.47 9.99 -11.70
C ALA A 221 11.28 10.84 -10.72
N PHE A 222 11.85 10.21 -9.69
CA PHE A 222 12.63 10.91 -8.69
C PHE A 222 13.95 11.41 -9.25
N ARG A 223 14.73 10.59 -9.98
CA ARG A 223 15.93 11.04 -10.69
C ARG A 223 15.64 12.20 -11.63
N PHE A 224 14.45 12.24 -12.24
CA PHE A 224 14.04 13.36 -13.07
C PHE A 224 13.78 14.63 -12.23
N ILE A 225 13.03 14.51 -11.13
CA ILE A 225 12.74 15.62 -10.20
C ILE A 225 14.02 16.17 -9.57
N THR A 226 14.94 15.29 -9.19
CA THR A 226 16.19 15.62 -8.50
C THR A 226 17.38 15.84 -9.45
N SER A 227 17.16 15.75 -10.76
CA SER A 227 18.21 15.91 -11.77
C SER A 227 18.78 17.33 -11.77
N ARG A 228 20.12 17.40 -11.73
CA ARG A 228 20.89 18.65 -11.83
C ARG A 228 21.27 19.00 -13.27
N SER A 229 20.77 18.27 -14.27
CA SER A 229 21.02 18.57 -15.69
C SER A 229 20.37 19.90 -16.08
N ARG A 230 21.12 20.77 -16.77
CA ARG A 230 20.63 22.08 -17.23
C ARG A 230 19.42 21.96 -18.16
N LEU A 231 19.40 20.94 -19.03
CA LEU A 231 18.29 20.66 -19.93
C LEU A 231 17.03 20.22 -19.17
N VAL A 232 17.20 19.34 -18.16
CA VAL A 232 16.11 18.90 -17.29
C VAL A 232 15.59 20.07 -16.45
N GLY A 233 16.47 20.93 -15.94
CA GLY A 233 16.10 22.16 -15.25
C GLY A 233 15.25 23.10 -16.13
N LEU A 234 15.62 23.26 -17.40
CA LEU A 234 14.84 24.06 -18.36
C LEU A 234 13.44 23.46 -18.59
N PHE A 235 13.36 22.14 -18.79
CA PHE A 235 12.08 21.44 -18.93
C PHE A 235 11.20 21.63 -17.68
N ARG A 236 11.77 21.44 -16.48
CA ARG A 236 11.06 21.59 -15.21
C ARG A 236 10.51 23.01 -15.03
N ARG A 237 11.25 24.03 -15.49
CA ARG A 237 10.82 25.42 -15.38
C ARG A 237 9.69 25.80 -16.35
N TYR A 238 9.73 25.32 -17.60
CA TYR A 238 8.85 25.83 -18.65
C TYR A 238 7.76 24.86 -19.12
N LEU A 239 8.03 23.56 -19.13
CA LEU A 239 7.15 22.57 -19.74
C LEU A 239 6.39 21.75 -18.69
N MET A 240 7.03 21.40 -17.57
CA MET A 240 6.40 20.63 -16.51
C MET A 240 5.15 21.30 -15.89
N PRO A 241 5.12 22.62 -15.61
CA PRO A 241 3.92 23.26 -15.09
C PRO A 241 2.75 23.17 -16.06
N LYS A 242 3.01 23.29 -17.37
CA LYS A 242 1.98 23.14 -18.41
C LYS A 242 1.43 21.72 -18.48
N ILE A 243 2.32 20.71 -18.43
CA ILE A 243 1.93 19.29 -18.41
C ILE A 243 1.12 18.97 -17.15
N MET A 244 1.59 19.41 -15.97
CA MET A 244 0.87 19.20 -14.72
C MET A 244 -0.49 19.91 -14.71
N ASN A 245 -0.57 21.14 -15.25
CA ASN A 245 -1.83 21.85 -15.38
C ASN A 245 -2.84 21.05 -16.23
N ILE A 246 -2.42 20.53 -17.38
CA ILE A 246 -3.28 19.71 -18.24
C ILE A 246 -3.65 18.38 -17.55
N ALA A 247 -2.68 17.70 -16.93
CA ALA A 247 -2.90 16.43 -16.26
C ALA A 247 -3.86 16.57 -15.07
N LEU A 248 -3.71 17.61 -14.24
CA LEU A 248 -4.51 17.80 -13.04
C LEU A 248 -5.89 18.42 -13.32
N HIS A 249 -6.05 19.21 -14.39
CA HIS A 249 -7.35 19.78 -14.76
C HIS A 249 -8.19 18.91 -15.69
N THR A 250 -7.66 17.78 -16.19
CA THR A 250 -8.47 16.80 -16.91
C THR A 250 -8.98 15.72 -15.95
N SER A 251 -10.24 15.34 -16.11
CA SER A 251 -10.86 14.33 -15.23
C SER A 251 -10.19 12.94 -15.35
N PHE A 252 -9.60 12.64 -16.50
CA PHE A 252 -8.80 11.43 -16.72
C PHE A 252 -7.42 11.51 -16.04
N GLY A 253 -6.67 12.60 -16.29
CA GLY A 253 -5.32 12.75 -15.74
C GLY A 253 -5.31 12.87 -14.22
N SER A 254 -6.27 13.61 -13.65
CA SER A 254 -6.42 13.76 -12.20
C SER A 254 -6.72 12.41 -11.52
N ARG A 255 -7.61 11.60 -12.10
CA ARG A 255 -7.90 10.25 -11.60
C ARG A 255 -6.70 9.32 -11.70
N ALA A 256 -5.95 9.36 -12.80
CA ALA A 256 -4.75 8.55 -12.96
C ALA A 256 -3.68 8.92 -11.94
N PHE A 257 -3.41 10.22 -11.77
CA PHE A 257 -2.46 10.73 -10.78
C PHE A 257 -2.87 10.36 -9.35
N PHE A 258 -4.15 10.59 -9.00
CA PHE A 258 -4.69 10.20 -7.71
C PHE A 258 -4.55 8.70 -7.46
N GLY A 259 -4.88 7.86 -8.45
CA GLY A 259 -4.79 6.39 -8.33
C GLY A 259 -3.37 5.89 -8.06
N VAL A 260 -2.35 6.57 -8.61
CA VAL A 260 -0.94 6.24 -8.36
C VAL A 260 -0.52 6.66 -6.94
N ILE A 261 -0.78 7.91 -6.56
CA ILE A 261 -0.34 8.44 -5.25
C ILE A 261 -1.07 7.75 -4.10
N SER A 262 -2.40 7.61 -4.20
CA SER A 262 -3.23 6.92 -3.20
C SER A 262 -3.08 5.41 -3.21
N GLN A 263 -2.36 4.84 -4.19
CA GLN A 263 -2.25 3.40 -4.43
C GLN A 263 -3.61 2.70 -4.70
N ALA A 264 -4.68 3.46 -4.99
CA ALA A 264 -5.97 2.91 -5.34
C ALA A 264 -5.97 2.15 -6.69
N ALA A 265 -4.94 2.35 -7.52
CA ALA A 265 -4.77 1.68 -8.80
C ALA A 265 -3.96 0.37 -8.73
N ILE A 266 -3.63 -0.13 -7.53
CA ILE A 266 -3.00 -1.45 -7.40
C ILE A 266 -3.96 -2.53 -7.94
N GLN A 267 -3.42 -3.39 -8.80
CA GLN A 267 -4.15 -4.49 -9.44
C GLN A 267 -3.26 -5.74 -9.51
N TYR A 268 -3.88 -6.91 -9.41
CA TYR A 268 -3.23 -8.22 -9.42
C TYR A 268 -3.66 -9.07 -10.62
N ARG A 269 -3.89 -8.46 -11.79
CA ARG A 269 -4.44 -9.15 -12.97
C ARG A 269 -3.62 -10.37 -13.42
N ALA A 270 -2.30 -10.29 -13.32
CA ALA A 270 -1.38 -11.38 -13.62
C ALA A 270 -1.12 -12.31 -12.41
N GLY A 271 -1.83 -12.09 -11.30
CA GLY A 271 -1.69 -12.87 -10.08
C GLY A 271 -2.27 -14.28 -10.22
N PRO A 272 -1.76 -15.25 -9.46
CA PRO A 272 -2.12 -16.67 -9.61
C PRO A 272 -3.56 -16.98 -9.17
N ILE A 273 -4.21 -16.06 -8.47
CA ILE A 273 -5.58 -16.21 -7.97
C ILE A 273 -6.54 -15.18 -8.60
N SER A 274 -6.18 -14.64 -9.77
CA SER A 274 -6.97 -13.66 -10.52
C SER A 274 -7.44 -14.27 -11.83
N SER A 275 -8.75 -14.20 -12.12
CA SER A 275 -9.32 -14.79 -13.33
C SER A 275 -10.54 -14.04 -13.86
N GLY A 276 -10.78 -14.20 -15.16
CA GLY A 276 -11.97 -13.69 -15.84
C GLY A 276 -12.03 -12.17 -15.98
N MET A 277 -13.03 -11.73 -16.75
CA MET A 277 -13.32 -10.33 -17.01
C MET A 277 -14.82 -10.17 -17.29
N ALA A 278 -15.42 -9.13 -16.72
CA ALA A 278 -16.79 -8.72 -16.99
C ALA A 278 -16.85 -7.19 -17.08
N GLY A 279 -17.45 -6.66 -18.14
CA GLY A 279 -17.34 -5.25 -18.48
C GLY A 279 -15.88 -4.81 -18.62
N LYS A 280 -15.46 -3.84 -17.81
CA LYS A 280 -14.07 -3.34 -17.72
C LYS A 280 -13.32 -3.84 -16.49
N VAL A 281 -13.96 -4.67 -15.66
CA VAL A 281 -13.37 -5.20 -14.42
C VAL A 281 -12.81 -6.59 -14.69
N SER A 282 -11.53 -6.78 -14.38
CA SER A 282 -10.85 -8.06 -14.48
C SER A 282 -10.62 -8.67 -13.09
N GLY A 283 -10.45 -9.99 -13.02
CA GLY A 283 -9.85 -10.62 -11.85
C GLY A 283 -8.51 -9.94 -11.53
N GLY A 284 -8.26 -9.69 -10.25
CA GLY A 284 -7.13 -8.95 -9.72
C GLY A 284 -7.38 -7.45 -9.54
N ASP A 285 -8.43 -6.88 -10.11
CA ASP A 285 -8.77 -5.46 -9.89
C ASP A 285 -9.34 -5.24 -8.50
N ARG A 286 -9.11 -4.06 -7.93
CA ARG A 286 -9.87 -3.62 -6.76
C ARG A 286 -11.34 -3.45 -7.16
N LEU A 287 -12.27 -3.93 -6.34
CA LEU A 287 -13.70 -3.78 -6.60
C LEU A 287 -14.04 -2.28 -6.74
N PRO A 288 -14.68 -1.84 -7.83
CA PRO A 288 -15.09 -0.45 -7.96
C PRO A 288 -16.10 -0.05 -6.88
N TYR A 289 -15.93 1.16 -6.31
CA TYR A 289 -16.88 1.71 -5.34
C TYR A 289 -18.10 2.31 -6.04
N VAL A 290 -19.30 1.89 -5.62
CA VAL A 290 -20.58 2.32 -6.17
C VAL A 290 -21.55 2.56 -5.03
N VAL A 291 -22.20 3.73 -5.04
CA VAL A 291 -23.29 4.08 -4.13
C VAL A 291 -24.62 3.78 -4.79
N GLY A 292 -25.47 3.01 -4.11
CA GLY A 292 -26.85 2.73 -4.49
C GLY A 292 -27.86 3.37 -3.53
N ALA A 293 -29.15 3.15 -3.80
CA ALA A 293 -30.23 3.75 -3.00
C ALA A 293 -30.30 3.24 -1.54
N LYS A 294 -29.78 2.04 -1.26
CA LYS A 294 -29.80 1.39 0.07
C LYS A 294 -28.44 1.36 0.77
N GLY A 295 -27.47 2.16 0.31
CA GLY A 295 -26.08 2.16 0.78
C GLY A 295 -25.09 1.89 -0.34
N ASP A 296 -23.86 1.56 0.01
CA ASP A 296 -22.78 1.27 -0.94
C ASP A 296 -22.42 -0.23 -1.01
N ASN A 297 -21.72 -0.60 -2.07
CA ASN A 297 -21.28 -1.98 -2.28
C ASN A 297 -20.10 -2.42 -1.40
N PHE A 298 -19.52 -1.53 -0.60
CA PHE A 298 -18.41 -1.85 0.30
C PHE A 298 -18.90 -2.24 1.70
N GLU A 299 -20.12 -1.88 2.09
CA GLU A 299 -20.71 -2.27 3.38
C GLU A 299 -20.59 -3.78 3.67
N PRO A 300 -20.89 -4.70 2.72
CA PRO A 300 -20.73 -6.15 2.95
C PRO A 300 -19.27 -6.63 3.07
N LEU A 301 -18.30 -5.84 2.59
CA LEU A 301 -16.87 -6.17 2.68
C LEU A 301 -16.35 -6.12 4.13
N ARG A 302 -17.10 -5.51 5.06
CA ARG A 302 -16.78 -5.49 6.51
C ARG A 302 -16.72 -6.89 7.14
N SER A 303 -17.31 -7.90 6.51
CA SER A 303 -17.16 -9.30 6.92
C SER A 303 -15.71 -9.80 6.82
N LEU A 304 -14.88 -9.16 5.99
CA LEU A 304 -13.52 -9.58 5.66
C LEU A 304 -13.48 -11.05 5.20
N ASP A 305 -14.49 -11.47 4.45
CA ASP A 305 -14.60 -12.82 3.92
C ASP A 305 -14.98 -12.84 2.44
N TRP A 306 -14.80 -14.01 1.82
CA TRP A 306 -15.18 -14.27 0.44
C TRP A 306 -16.68 -14.11 0.24
N GLN A 307 -17.05 -13.43 -0.84
CA GLN A 307 -18.44 -13.13 -1.17
C GLN A 307 -18.61 -12.89 -2.67
N VAL A 308 -19.81 -13.12 -3.19
CA VAL A 308 -20.15 -12.83 -4.59
C VAL A 308 -20.99 -11.55 -4.64
N HIS A 309 -20.62 -10.63 -5.52
CA HIS A 309 -21.38 -9.43 -5.82
C HIS A 309 -22.01 -9.56 -7.21
N VAL A 310 -23.30 -9.24 -7.31
CA VAL A 310 -24.05 -9.17 -8.57
C VAL A 310 -24.70 -7.80 -8.67
N TYR A 311 -24.52 -7.14 -9.82
CA TYR A 311 -25.08 -5.81 -10.09
C TYR A 311 -26.24 -5.93 -11.08
N GLY A 312 -27.44 -6.05 -10.55
CA GLY A 312 -28.66 -6.36 -11.28
C GLY A 312 -29.42 -7.51 -10.63
N GLU A 313 -29.98 -8.40 -11.44
CA GLU A 313 -30.80 -9.52 -10.99
C GLU A 313 -29.95 -10.76 -10.75
N VAL A 314 -30.14 -11.41 -9.60
CA VAL A 314 -29.47 -12.67 -9.28
C VAL A 314 -30.27 -13.83 -9.88
N ASN A 315 -29.63 -14.61 -10.74
CA ASN A 315 -30.19 -15.84 -11.28
C ASN A 315 -30.46 -16.84 -10.13
N CYS A 316 -31.68 -17.39 -10.09
CA CYS A 316 -32.13 -18.28 -9.02
C CYS A 316 -31.34 -19.59 -8.97
N ASP A 317 -31.06 -20.21 -10.12
CA ASP A 317 -30.29 -21.45 -10.21
C ASP A 317 -28.84 -21.22 -9.75
N PHE A 318 -28.23 -20.11 -10.16
CA PHE A 318 -26.90 -19.70 -9.71
C PHE A 318 -26.83 -19.59 -8.18
N ARG A 319 -27.81 -18.92 -7.57
CA ARG A 319 -27.92 -18.80 -6.11
C ARG A 319 -28.11 -20.17 -5.45
N ALA A 320 -29.00 -21.01 -5.98
CA ALA A 320 -29.27 -22.33 -5.42
C ALA A 320 -28.04 -23.24 -5.48
N MET A 321 -27.28 -23.20 -6.58
CA MET A 321 -26.07 -24.01 -6.76
C MET A 321 -24.89 -23.56 -5.88
N LEU A 322 -24.80 -22.28 -5.52
CA LEU A 322 -23.76 -21.78 -4.62
C LEU A 322 -24.12 -21.87 -3.13
N ALA A 323 -25.41 -22.01 -2.79
CA ALA A 323 -25.86 -22.08 -1.40
C ALA A 323 -25.15 -23.16 -0.56
N PRO A 324 -24.91 -24.40 -1.04
CA PRO A 324 -24.20 -25.42 -0.28
C PRO A 324 -22.75 -25.05 0.06
N GLY A 325 -22.12 -24.18 -0.74
CA GLY A 325 -20.77 -23.67 -0.49
C GLY A 325 -20.72 -22.58 0.59
N GLY A 326 -21.88 -22.07 1.05
CA GLY A 326 -21.98 -21.09 2.11
C GLY A 326 -21.44 -19.69 1.77
N ILE A 327 -21.21 -19.38 0.49
CA ILE A 327 -20.70 -18.08 0.07
C ILE A 327 -21.85 -17.07 0.01
N PRO A 328 -21.76 -15.94 0.73
CA PRO A 328 -22.75 -14.88 0.63
C PRO A 328 -22.83 -14.31 -0.79
N ILE A 329 -24.06 -14.14 -1.30
CA ILE A 329 -24.33 -13.45 -2.56
C ILE A 329 -25.05 -12.15 -2.25
N HIS A 330 -24.39 -11.03 -2.55
CA HIS A 330 -24.93 -9.69 -2.42
C HIS A 330 -25.40 -9.17 -3.78
N ALA A 331 -26.67 -8.77 -3.84
CA ALA A 331 -27.28 -8.20 -5.03
C ALA A 331 -27.40 -6.69 -4.85
N PHE A 332 -26.98 -5.94 -5.86
CA PHE A 332 -27.11 -4.49 -5.90
C PHE A 332 -27.95 -4.11 -7.12
N ALA A 333 -28.89 -3.19 -6.96
CA ALA A 333 -29.67 -2.69 -8.10
C ALA A 333 -28.73 -2.09 -9.15
N TRP A 334 -28.97 -2.39 -10.42
CA TRP A 334 -28.19 -1.82 -11.52
C TRP A 334 -28.39 -0.30 -11.57
N THR A 335 -27.30 0.44 -11.76
CA THR A 335 -27.31 1.90 -11.91
C THR A 335 -26.31 2.33 -12.99
N ASP A 336 -26.53 3.51 -13.58
CA ASP A 336 -25.56 4.11 -14.51
C ASP A 336 -24.20 4.34 -13.85
N ALA A 337 -24.17 4.58 -12.53
CA ALA A 337 -22.93 4.70 -11.77
C ALA A 337 -22.13 3.39 -11.79
N ALA A 338 -22.79 2.23 -11.65
CA ALA A 338 -22.14 0.92 -11.76
C ALA A 338 -21.54 0.72 -13.16
N GLY A 339 -22.30 1.04 -14.22
CA GLY A 339 -21.79 0.97 -15.60
C GLY A 339 -20.60 1.90 -15.87
N LYS A 340 -20.65 3.15 -15.36
CA LYS A 340 -19.54 4.11 -15.45
C LYS A 340 -18.30 3.64 -14.68
N ALA A 341 -18.50 2.94 -13.56
CA ALA A 341 -17.43 2.32 -12.78
C ALA A 341 -16.81 1.10 -13.46
N GLY A 342 -17.37 0.65 -14.59
CA GLY A 342 -16.85 -0.44 -15.41
C GLY A 342 -17.48 -1.81 -15.13
N LEU A 343 -18.43 -1.89 -14.20
CA LEU A 343 -19.19 -3.10 -13.95
C LEU A 343 -20.14 -3.38 -15.12
N GLN A 344 -20.50 -4.65 -15.27
CA GLN A 344 -21.47 -5.14 -16.24
C GLN A 344 -22.76 -5.59 -15.54
N ARG A 345 -23.90 -5.30 -16.16
CA ARG A 345 -25.22 -5.67 -15.67
C ARG A 345 -25.37 -7.19 -15.63
N ASP A 346 -25.91 -7.70 -14.53
CA ASP A 346 -26.19 -9.11 -14.25
C ASP A 346 -24.95 -10.04 -14.26
N ALA A 347 -23.74 -9.47 -14.33
CA ALA A 347 -22.48 -10.18 -14.14
C ALA A 347 -22.23 -10.49 -12.65
N ALA A 348 -21.43 -11.52 -12.39
CA ALA A 348 -21.05 -11.94 -11.04
C ALA A 348 -19.54 -11.75 -10.80
N TYR A 349 -19.21 -11.23 -9.61
CA TYR A 349 -17.84 -10.95 -9.19
C TYR A 349 -17.58 -11.67 -7.86
N LEU A 350 -16.66 -12.63 -7.84
CA LEU A 350 -16.15 -13.21 -6.59
C LEU A 350 -15.14 -12.25 -6.00
N VAL A 351 -15.40 -11.74 -4.79
CA VAL A 351 -14.59 -10.73 -4.12
C VAL A 351 -13.84 -11.35 -2.95
N ARG A 352 -12.55 -11.04 -2.85
CA ARG A 352 -11.63 -11.47 -1.79
C ARG A 352 -11.85 -10.66 -0.50
N PRO A 353 -11.39 -11.17 0.65
CA PRO A 353 -11.39 -10.44 1.93
C PRO A 353 -10.70 -9.06 1.90
N ASP A 354 -9.75 -8.85 0.99
CA ASP A 354 -9.02 -7.58 0.83
C ASP A 354 -9.65 -6.62 -0.19
N GLY A 355 -10.87 -6.94 -0.67
CA GLY A 355 -11.65 -6.10 -1.58
C GLY A 355 -11.21 -6.16 -3.06
N HIS A 356 -10.32 -7.08 -3.42
CA HIS A 356 -10.00 -7.35 -4.83
C HIS A 356 -10.92 -8.40 -5.42
N VAL A 357 -11.26 -8.27 -6.69
CA VAL A 357 -12.00 -9.27 -7.45
C VAL A 357 -11.06 -10.44 -7.72
N ALA A 358 -11.46 -11.64 -7.34
CA ALA A 358 -10.75 -12.89 -7.63
C ALA A 358 -11.18 -13.46 -8.99
N LEU A 359 -12.49 -13.50 -9.22
CA LEU A 359 -13.10 -13.99 -10.46
C LEU A 359 -14.16 -12.98 -10.92
N ALA A 360 -14.03 -12.47 -12.15
CA ALA A 360 -15.07 -11.70 -12.82
C ALA A 360 -15.70 -12.54 -13.93
N SER A 361 -17.02 -12.76 -13.87
CA SER A 361 -17.75 -13.56 -14.85
C SER A 361 -18.88 -12.76 -15.49
N PRO A 362 -18.93 -12.64 -16.83
CA PRO A 362 -19.99 -11.89 -17.53
C PRO A 362 -21.36 -12.56 -17.42
N VAL A 363 -21.39 -13.84 -17.00
CA VAL A 363 -22.59 -14.65 -16.80
C VAL A 363 -22.57 -15.29 -15.41
N GLN A 364 -23.76 -15.61 -14.89
CA GLN A 364 -23.94 -16.24 -13.57
C GLN A 364 -23.82 -17.78 -13.69
N GLU A 365 -22.66 -18.27 -14.09
CA GLU A 365 -22.37 -19.72 -14.22
C GLU A 365 -21.77 -20.26 -12.91
N ALA A 366 -22.57 -20.99 -12.12
CA ALA A 366 -22.14 -21.48 -10.80
C ALA A 366 -20.93 -22.41 -10.86
N ALA A 367 -20.81 -23.22 -11.91
CA ALA A 367 -19.72 -24.18 -12.08
C ALA A 367 -18.34 -23.49 -12.11
N SER A 368 -18.23 -22.31 -12.73
CA SER A 368 -16.99 -21.54 -12.77
C SER A 368 -16.57 -21.05 -11.37
N PHE A 369 -17.53 -20.62 -10.55
CA PHE A 369 -17.28 -20.21 -9.17
C PHE A 369 -16.91 -21.41 -8.30
N GLN A 370 -17.67 -22.51 -8.38
CA GLN A 370 -17.39 -23.74 -7.64
C GLN A 370 -16.01 -24.30 -7.95
N ARG A 371 -15.61 -24.35 -9.24
CA ARG A 371 -14.26 -24.75 -9.66
C ARG A 371 -13.18 -23.86 -9.05
N TYR A 372 -13.36 -22.55 -9.11
CA TYR A 372 -12.40 -21.59 -8.53
C TYR A 372 -12.22 -21.84 -7.02
N LEU A 373 -13.32 -21.96 -6.28
CA LEU A 373 -13.32 -22.15 -4.84
C LEU A 373 -12.73 -23.50 -4.44
N ALA A 374 -13.09 -24.57 -5.15
CA ALA A 374 -12.55 -25.90 -4.93
C ALA A 374 -11.03 -25.95 -5.20
N GLY A 375 -10.55 -25.25 -6.24
CA GLY A 375 -9.13 -25.22 -6.60
C GLY A 375 -8.21 -24.70 -5.49
N LEU A 376 -8.72 -23.78 -4.67
CA LEU A 376 -8.02 -23.20 -3.50
C LEU A 376 -8.57 -23.70 -2.16
N ALA A 377 -9.48 -24.68 -2.18
CA ALA A 377 -10.20 -25.20 -1.02
C ALA A 377 -10.84 -24.11 -0.13
N ILE A 378 -11.36 -23.05 -0.75
CA ILE A 378 -11.94 -21.90 -0.04
C ILE A 378 -13.22 -22.31 0.70
N ARG A 379 -13.28 -22.00 1.99
CA ARG A 379 -14.46 -22.19 2.85
C ARG A 379 -14.82 -20.89 3.55
N PRO A 380 -16.05 -20.35 3.39
CA PRO A 380 -16.54 -19.17 4.09
C PRO A 380 -16.67 -19.36 5.59
N ARG A 381 -16.79 -18.25 6.33
CA ARG A 381 -16.82 -18.27 7.80
C ARG A 381 -18.19 -18.74 8.17
N LEU A 382 -18.25 -19.79 8.98
CA LEU A 382 -19.47 -20.09 9.73
C LEU A 382 -19.77 -18.84 10.58
N ALA A 383 -21.01 -18.37 10.52
CA ALA A 383 -21.44 -17.02 10.92
C ALA A 383 -21.41 -16.77 12.45
N GLU A 384 -20.40 -17.24 13.17
CA GLU A 384 -20.37 -17.21 14.64
C GLU A 384 -19.59 -16.04 15.26
N ARG A 385 -18.96 -15.16 14.48
CA ARG A 385 -18.32 -13.96 15.06
C ARG A 385 -19.07 -12.71 14.66
N ALA A 386 -19.56 -12.00 15.69
CA ALA A 386 -20.05 -10.64 15.57
C ALA A 386 -19.04 -9.81 14.74
N PRO A 387 -19.51 -8.91 13.87
CA PRO A 387 -18.64 -8.07 13.06
C PRO A 387 -17.62 -7.37 13.96
N TYR A 388 -16.36 -7.32 13.51
CA TYR A 388 -15.30 -6.60 14.20
C TYR A 388 -15.74 -5.15 14.41
N ARG A 389 -16.06 -4.79 15.66
CA ARG A 389 -16.28 -3.40 16.05
C ARG A 389 -14.92 -2.74 16.18
N VAL A 390 -14.65 -1.72 15.37
CA VAL A 390 -13.51 -0.84 15.58
C VAL A 390 -13.66 -0.23 16.98
N PRO A 391 -12.73 -0.46 17.93
CA PRO A 391 -12.77 0.22 19.20
C PRO A 391 -12.52 1.72 18.94
N GLY A 392 -13.50 2.58 19.16
CA GLY A 392 -13.30 4.04 19.17
C GLY A 392 -14.20 4.89 18.27
N THR A 393 -15.08 4.35 17.42
CA THR A 393 -16.13 5.18 16.80
C THR A 393 -17.28 5.39 17.77
N MET A 394 -17.13 6.36 18.68
CA MET A 394 -18.28 7.01 19.29
C MET A 394 -19.06 7.73 18.18
N HIS A 395 -20.31 7.34 18.00
CA HIS A 395 -21.31 8.27 17.49
C HIS A 395 -21.51 9.37 18.54
N SER A 396 -21.25 10.61 18.15
CA SER A 396 -22.14 11.73 18.45
C SER A 396 -21.82 12.85 17.48
N LEU A 397 -22.66 12.97 16.45
CA LEU A 397 -22.94 14.25 15.83
C LEU A 397 -23.60 15.13 16.91
N ALA A 398 -22.96 16.22 17.25
CA ALA A 398 -23.59 17.46 17.70
C ALA A 398 -22.99 18.58 16.86
#